data_AF-A0A553NYF3-F1
#
_entry.id   AF-A0A553NYF3-F1
#
_cell.length_a   1.000
_cell.length_b   1.000
_cell.length_c   1.000
_cell.angle_alpha   90.00
_cell.angle_beta   90.00
_cell.angle_gamma   90.00
#
_symmetry.space_group_name_H-M   'P 1'
#
loop_
_entity.id
_entity.type
_entity.pdbx_description
1 polymer ?
#
loop_
_entity_poly.entity_id
_entity_poly.type
_entity_poly.pdbx_seq_one_letter_code
_entity_poly.pdbx_strand_id
1 'polypeptide(L)'
;MPDGLTTYLDQFRMLIAQIGNALGYVRMIRSGGLHFVSNAIRFVPDLEDIPNFEELSKKEEMSSESIEAARILDEVVANLNQNFFDGTQYFQLLVQVFAKQLSEKKHVHLKAFYAILPPLTLNYLEYIMAAKDKLNKMNV
;
A
#
# COMPACT_ATOMS: atom_id res chain seq x y z
N MET A 1 5.87 30.99 -15.71
CA MET A 1 6.84 29.97 -15.28
C MET A 1 6.85 29.98 -13.77
N PRO A 2 6.49 28.91 -13.05
CA PRO A 2 6.69 28.90 -11.61
C PRO A 2 8.21 28.96 -11.37
N ASP A 3 8.64 29.97 -10.63
CA ASP A 3 9.97 30.33 -10.09
C ASP A 3 11.25 30.37 -10.97
N GLY A 4 11.30 29.83 -12.19
CA GLY A 4 12.47 29.99 -13.10
C GLY A 4 13.79 29.36 -12.60
N LEU A 5 13.75 28.68 -11.44
CA LEU A 5 14.87 27.98 -10.81
C LEU A 5 14.83 26.47 -11.07
N THR A 6 13.66 25.92 -11.41
CA THR A 6 13.45 24.49 -11.66
C THR A 6 13.54 24.17 -13.15
N THR A 7 14.46 23.29 -13.54
CA THR A 7 14.55 22.84 -14.94
C THR A 7 13.38 21.90 -15.27
N TYR A 8 13.06 21.71 -16.55
CA TYR A 8 12.08 20.71 -16.97
C TYR A 8 12.43 19.29 -16.46
N LEU A 9 13.72 18.96 -16.40
CA LEU A 9 14.16 17.68 -15.83
C LEU A 9 13.85 17.59 -14.33
N ASP A 10 13.99 18.68 -13.59
CA ASP A 10 13.63 18.72 -12.16
C ASP A 10 12.12 18.58 -11.96
N GLN A 11 11.32 19.21 -12.82
CA GLN A 11 9.87 19.04 -12.81
C GLN A 11 9.47 17.57 -13.06
N PHE A 12 10.12 16.88 -14.00
CA PHE A 12 9.89 15.45 -14.22
C PHE A 12 10.28 14.60 -13.01
N ARG A 13 11.42 14.88 -12.38
CA ARG A 13 11.83 14.20 -11.14
C ARG A 13 10.83 14.40 -10.01
N MET A 14 10.40 15.64 -9.80
CA MET A 14 9.39 15.97 -8.80
C MET A 14 8.09 15.21 -9.07
N LEU A 15 7.62 15.17 -10.31
CA LEU A 15 6.42 14.42 -10.68
C LEU A 15 6.56 12.93 -10.38
N ILE A 16 7.65 12.29 -10.81
CA ILE A 16 7.92 10.86 -10.55
C ILE A 16 7.98 10.60 -9.04
N ALA A 17 8.63 11.48 -8.28
CA ALA A 17 8.72 11.37 -6.83
C ALA A 17 7.34 11.48 -6.16
N GLN A 18 6.49 12.42 -6.58
CA GLN A 18 5.13 12.55 -6.03
C GLN A 18 4.26 11.32 -6.33
N ILE A 19 4.35 10.77 -7.54
CA ILE A 19 3.69 9.51 -7.90
C ILE A 19 4.22 8.36 -7.01
N GLY A 20 5.54 8.25 -6.87
CA GLY A 20 6.19 7.27 -6.02
C GLY A 20 5.77 7.35 -4.56
N ASN A 21 5.70 8.57 -4.00
CA ASN A 21 5.27 8.82 -2.62
C ASN A 21 3.81 8.38 -2.41
N ALA A 22 2.90 8.71 -3.33
CA ALA A 22 1.50 8.30 -3.26
C ALA A 22 1.37 6.77 -3.30
N LEU A 23 2.08 6.11 -4.23
CA LEU A 23 2.11 4.65 -4.33
C LEU A 23 2.70 4.00 -3.06
N GLY A 24 3.77 4.60 -2.52
CA GLY A 24 4.43 4.16 -1.29
C GLY A 24 3.52 4.27 -0.07
N TYR A 25 2.80 5.38 0.08
CA TYR A 25 1.84 5.59 1.16
C TYR A 25 0.71 4.57 1.14
N VAL A 26 0.07 4.36 -0.03
CA VAL A 26 -1.00 3.35 -0.17
C VAL A 26 -0.49 1.95 0.14
N ARG A 27 0.71 1.60 -0.34
CA ARG A 27 1.34 0.32 -0.03
C ARG A 27 1.61 0.18 1.47
N MET A 28 2.08 1.23 2.12
CA MET A 28 2.37 1.24 3.56
C MET A 28 1.09 1.05 4.38
N ILE A 29 0.02 1.79 4.08
CA ILE A 29 -1.28 1.63 4.76
C ILE A 29 -1.81 0.20 4.62
N ARG A 30 -1.73 -0.37 3.40
CA ARG A 30 -2.14 -1.75 3.17
C ARG A 30 -1.32 -2.75 3.99
N SER A 31 0.01 -2.64 3.96
CA SER A 31 0.89 -3.53 4.73
C SER A 31 0.68 -3.39 6.24
N GLY A 32 0.47 -2.16 6.73
CA GLY A 32 0.18 -1.89 8.14
C GLY A 32 -1.16 -2.48 8.59
N GLY A 33 -2.21 -2.33 7.77
CA GLY A 33 -3.52 -2.94 8.00
C GLY A 33 -3.44 -4.46 8.03
N LEU A 34 -2.80 -5.07 7.02
CA LEU A 34 -2.62 -6.53 6.98
C LEU A 34 -1.81 -7.04 8.17
N HIS A 35 -0.76 -6.33 8.60
CA HIS A 35 0.02 -6.70 9.78
C HIS A 35 -0.82 -6.64 11.06
N PHE A 36 -1.69 -5.65 11.21
CA PHE A 36 -2.62 -5.58 12.34
C PHE A 36 -3.60 -6.75 12.34
N VAL A 37 -4.28 -7.00 11.21
CA VAL A 37 -5.28 -8.08 11.09
C VAL A 37 -4.62 -9.45 11.24
N SER A 38 -3.43 -9.65 10.68
CA SER A 38 -2.65 -10.89 10.84
C SER A 38 -2.30 -11.17 12.30
N ASN A 39 -1.97 -10.14 13.09
CA ASN A 39 -1.72 -10.32 14.53
C ASN A 39 -2.99 -10.62 15.31
N ALA A 40 -4.13 -10.04 14.93
CA ALA A 40 -5.42 -10.26 15.59
C ALA A 40 -5.96 -11.68 15.30
N ILE A 41 -5.81 -12.17 14.07
CA ILE A 41 -6.40 -13.44 13.61
C ILE A 41 -5.49 -14.65 13.82
N ARG A 42 -4.24 -14.47 14.25
CA ARG A 42 -3.22 -15.54 14.40
C ARG A 42 -3.64 -16.73 15.29
N PHE A 43 -4.69 -16.56 16.09
CA PHE A 43 -5.19 -17.58 17.00
C PHE A 43 -6.31 -18.43 16.40
N VAL A 44 -6.81 -18.05 15.21
CA VAL A 44 -7.76 -18.84 14.44
C VAL A 44 -6.95 -19.79 13.55
N PRO A 45 -7.01 -21.12 13.80
CA PRO A 45 -6.12 -22.08 13.16
C PRO A 45 -6.47 -22.34 11.68
N ASP A 46 -7.76 -22.33 11.34
CA ASP A 46 -8.26 -22.48 9.97
C ASP A 46 -9.20 -21.31 9.66
N LEU A 47 -8.89 -20.55 8.61
CA LEU A 47 -9.66 -19.39 8.18
C LEU A 47 -10.71 -19.74 7.12
N GLU A 48 -10.63 -20.93 6.53
CA GLU A 48 -11.56 -21.42 5.51
C GLU A 48 -12.70 -22.21 6.15
N ASP A 49 -12.44 -22.88 7.28
CA ASP A 49 -13.42 -23.67 8.02
C ASP A 49 -13.48 -23.27 9.50
N ILE A 50 -14.19 -22.16 9.76
CA ILE A 50 -14.41 -21.66 11.12
C ILE A 50 -15.75 -22.21 11.62
N PRO A 51 -15.78 -22.99 12.72
CA PRO A 51 -17.02 -23.50 13.28
C PRO A 51 -17.88 -22.36 13.85
N ASN A 52 -19.20 -22.50 13.79
CA ASN A 52 -20.12 -21.57 14.43
C ASN A 52 -20.16 -21.82 15.94
N PHE A 53 -19.60 -20.90 16.72
CA PHE A 53 -19.50 -21.07 18.17
C PHE A 53 -20.86 -20.93 18.86
N GLU A 54 -21.75 -20.05 18.38
CA GLU A 54 -23.09 -19.89 18.94
C GLU A 54 -23.91 -21.19 18.88
N GLU A 55 -23.90 -21.89 17.74
CA GLU A 55 -24.57 -23.18 17.54
C GLU A 55 -23.98 -24.26 18.45
N LEU A 56 -22.65 -24.32 18.57
CA LEU A 56 -21.97 -25.26 19.46
C LEU A 56 -22.34 -25.01 20.93
N SER A 57 -22.33 -23.75 21.37
CA SER A 57 -22.71 -23.39 22.75
C SER A 57 -24.18 -23.69 23.05
N LYS A 58 -25.09 -23.53 22.08
CA LYS A 58 -26.50 -23.93 22.21
C LYS A 58 -26.64 -25.44 22.32
N LYS A 59 -25.89 -26.21 21.52
CA LYS A 59 -25.93 -27.67 21.50
C LYS A 59 -25.44 -28.28 22.82
N GLU A 60 -24.46 -27.65 23.46
CA GLU A 60 -23.94 -28.06 24.77
C GLU A 60 -24.74 -27.49 25.95
N GLU A 61 -25.91 -26.87 25.68
CA GLU A 61 -26.82 -26.30 26.70
C GLU A 61 -26.12 -25.32 27.67
N MET A 62 -25.20 -24.51 27.14
CA MET A 62 -24.46 -23.52 27.93
C MET A 62 -25.37 -22.39 28.42
N SER A 63 -24.87 -21.57 29.36
CA SER A 63 -25.61 -20.41 29.87
C SER A 63 -25.91 -19.37 28.78
N SER A 64 -26.94 -18.55 29.00
CA SER A 64 -27.30 -17.44 28.11
C SER A 64 -26.13 -16.50 27.82
N GLU A 65 -25.32 -16.21 28.83
CA GLU A 65 -24.15 -15.33 28.72
C GLU A 65 -23.07 -15.97 27.85
N SER A 66 -22.91 -17.29 27.93
CA SER A 66 -21.93 -18.04 27.14
C SER A 66 -22.35 -18.08 25.67
N ILE A 67 -23.63 -18.31 25.38
CA ILE A 67 -24.18 -18.29 24.02
C ILE A 67 -24.02 -16.90 23.40
N GLU A 68 -24.29 -15.83 24.17
CA GLU A 68 -24.11 -14.47 23.69
C GLU A 68 -22.64 -14.13 23.44
N ALA A 69 -21.72 -14.56 24.32
CA ALA A 69 -20.29 -14.40 24.11
C ALA A 69 -19.80 -15.14 22.86
N ALA A 70 -20.33 -16.34 22.60
CA ALA A 70 -20.03 -17.12 21.40
C ALA A 70 -20.53 -16.44 20.13
N ARG A 71 -21.73 -15.86 20.15
CA ARG A 71 -22.27 -15.04 19.04
C ARG A 71 -21.37 -13.84 18.74
N ILE A 72 -20.91 -13.12 19.76
CA ILE A 72 -19.97 -11.99 19.61
C ILE A 72 -18.64 -12.48 19.02
N LEU A 73 -18.14 -13.64 19.45
CA LEU A 73 -16.93 -14.24 18.91
C LEU A 73 -17.08 -14.55 17.42
N ASP A 74 -18.20 -15.17 17.01
CA ASP A 74 -18.49 -15.44 15.60
C ASP A 74 -18.46 -14.15 14.76
N GLU A 75 -19.09 -13.07 15.24
CA GLU A 75 -19.06 -11.76 14.56
C GLU A 75 -17.66 -11.18 14.44
N VAL A 76 -16.87 -11.23 15.52
CA VAL A 76 -15.49 -10.71 15.54
C VAL A 76 -14.60 -11.52 14.60
N VAL A 77 -14.70 -12.84 14.63
CA VAL A 77 -13.91 -13.73 13.77
C VAL A 77 -14.29 -13.55 12.31
N ALA A 78 -15.58 -13.46 11.99
CA ALA A 78 -16.05 -13.16 10.63
C ALA A 78 -15.52 -11.80 10.13
N ASN A 79 -15.54 -10.78 10.98
CA ASN A 79 -15.02 -9.46 10.65
C ASN A 79 -13.49 -9.48 10.40
N LEU A 80 -12.74 -10.18 11.24
CA LEU A 80 -11.30 -10.35 11.05
C LEU A 80 -11.00 -11.12 9.76
N ASN A 81 -11.75 -12.19 9.49
CA ASN A 81 -11.57 -13.03 8.31
C ASN A 81 -11.85 -12.25 7.02
N GLN A 82 -12.96 -11.49 7.01
CA GLN A 82 -13.27 -10.59 5.91
C GLN A 82 -12.14 -9.58 5.71
N ASN A 83 -11.68 -8.89 6.75
CA ASN A 83 -10.60 -7.89 6.62
C ASN A 83 -9.23 -8.50 6.26
N PHE A 84 -9.01 -9.78 6.54
CA PHE A 84 -7.78 -10.49 6.17
C PHE A 84 -7.78 -10.81 4.67
N PHE A 85 -8.92 -11.26 4.15
CA PHE A 85 -9.10 -11.59 2.73
C PHE A 85 -9.48 -10.41 1.84
N ASP A 86 -10.05 -9.33 2.39
CA ASP A 86 -10.29 -8.07 1.68
C ASP A 86 -8.93 -7.41 1.40
N GLY A 87 -8.26 -7.97 0.39
CA GLY A 87 -7.06 -7.43 -0.23
C GLY A 87 -7.45 -6.16 -0.96
N THR A 88 -7.73 -5.11 -0.20
CA THR A 88 -8.30 -3.89 -0.74
C THR A 88 -7.37 -3.40 -1.84
N GLN A 89 -7.90 -3.38 -3.06
CA GLN A 89 -7.13 -3.19 -4.29
C GLN A 89 -6.70 -1.73 -4.47
N TYR A 90 -6.49 -0.97 -3.38
CA TYR A 90 -6.13 0.45 -3.41
C TYR A 90 -4.94 0.73 -4.32
N PHE A 91 -3.94 -0.15 -4.32
CA PHE A 91 -2.81 -0.04 -5.22
C PHE A 91 -3.22 -0.16 -6.70
N GLN A 92 -4.07 -1.12 -7.05
CA GLN A 92 -4.56 -1.29 -8.41
C GLN A 92 -5.48 -0.12 -8.82
N LEU A 93 -6.37 0.34 -7.94
CA LEU A 93 -7.20 1.51 -8.16
C LEU A 93 -6.34 2.75 -8.44
N LEU A 94 -5.30 2.96 -7.64
CA LEU A 94 -4.37 4.08 -7.81
C LEU A 94 -3.60 3.98 -9.14
N VAL A 95 -3.10 2.78 -9.49
CA VAL A 95 -2.46 2.54 -10.79
C VAL A 95 -3.42 2.80 -11.95
N GLN A 96 -4.68 2.36 -11.85
CA GLN A 96 -5.70 2.61 -12.87
C GLN A 96 -6.00 4.10 -13.03
N VAL A 97 -6.07 4.87 -11.93
CA VAL A 97 -6.25 6.32 -11.97
C VAL A 97 -5.07 6.98 -12.67
N PHE A 98 -3.82 6.66 -12.33
CA PHE A 98 -2.67 7.23 -13.02
C PHE A 98 -2.58 6.81 -14.48
N ALA A 99 -2.80 5.53 -14.78
CA ALA A 99 -2.77 5.00 -16.16
C ALA A 99 -3.80 5.70 -17.04
N LYS A 100 -5.04 5.85 -16.55
CA LYS A 100 -6.10 6.57 -17.25
C LYS A 100 -5.67 8.00 -17.55
N GLN A 101 -5.22 8.75 -16.55
CA GLN A 101 -4.84 10.15 -16.69
C GLN A 101 -3.67 10.33 -17.67
N LEU A 102 -2.64 9.48 -17.58
CA LEU A 102 -1.48 9.52 -18.49
C LEU A 102 -1.83 9.11 -19.92
N SER A 103 -2.91 8.34 -20.12
CA SER A 103 -3.37 7.88 -21.44
C SER A 103 -4.35 8.82 -22.14
N GLU A 104 -4.79 9.91 -21.49
CA GLU A 104 -5.77 10.83 -22.07
C GLU A 104 -5.27 11.50 -23.36
N LYS A 105 -6.20 11.82 -24.28
CA LYS A 105 -5.88 12.49 -25.56
C LYS A 105 -5.19 13.84 -25.39
N LYS A 106 -5.33 14.52 -24.24
CA LYS A 106 -4.61 15.77 -23.94
C LYS A 106 -3.15 15.54 -23.52
N HIS A 107 -2.79 14.29 -23.20
CA HIS A 107 -1.49 13.86 -22.69
C HIS A 107 -0.75 12.91 -23.65
N VAL A 108 -0.96 13.05 -24.97
CA VAL A 108 -0.29 12.19 -25.98
C VAL A 108 1.25 12.22 -25.85
N HIS A 109 1.81 13.35 -25.43
CA HIS A 109 3.25 13.51 -25.19
C HIS A 109 3.79 12.61 -24.06
N LEU A 110 2.92 12.04 -23.21
CA LEU A 110 3.30 11.13 -22.12
C LEU A 110 3.29 9.65 -22.53
N LYS A 111 2.96 9.31 -23.78
CA LYS A 111 2.99 7.91 -24.26
C LYS A 111 4.37 7.25 -24.09
N ALA A 112 5.42 8.03 -24.30
CA ALA A 112 6.81 7.60 -24.12
C ALA A 112 7.39 8.05 -22.78
N PHE A 113 6.55 8.43 -21.80
CA PHE A 113 7.01 8.94 -20.51
C PHE A 113 7.96 7.97 -19.82
N TYR A 114 7.73 6.66 -19.93
CA TYR A 114 8.63 5.64 -19.37
C TYR A 114 10.07 5.72 -19.92
N ALA A 115 10.27 6.27 -21.13
CA ALA A 115 11.60 6.40 -21.74
C ALA A 115 12.48 7.44 -21.02
N ILE A 116 11.89 8.38 -20.27
CA ILE A 116 12.64 9.36 -19.47
C ILE A 116 13.15 8.78 -18.14
N LEU A 117 12.59 7.64 -17.69
CA LEU A 117 12.96 7.05 -16.40
C LEU A 117 14.44 6.64 -16.34
N PRO A 118 14.97 5.83 -17.29
CA PRO A 118 16.38 5.44 -17.24
C PRO A 118 17.39 6.60 -17.18
N PRO A 119 17.32 7.64 -18.04
CA PRO A 119 18.28 8.74 -17.97
C PRO A 119 18.14 9.58 -16.71
N LEU A 120 16.92 9.75 -16.17
CA LEU A 120 16.73 10.46 -14.90
C LEU A 120 17.31 9.67 -13.71
N THR A 121 17.14 8.35 -13.70
CA THR A 121 17.72 7.48 -12.66
C THR A 121 19.24 7.51 -12.73
N LEU A 122 19.83 7.38 -13.92
CA LEU A 122 21.28 7.48 -14.11
C LEU A 122 21.83 8.81 -13.62
N ASN A 123 21.23 9.92 -14.02
CA ASN A 123 21.69 11.23 -13.59
C ASN A 123 21.58 11.42 -12.06
N TYR A 124 20.55 10.85 -11.44
CA TYR A 124 20.42 10.88 -9.98
C TYR A 124 21.50 10.05 -9.27
N LEU A 125 21.83 8.87 -9.80
CA LEU A 125 22.91 8.03 -9.27
C LEU A 125 24.28 8.72 -9.38
N GLU A 126 24.59 9.32 -10.52
CA GLU A 126 25.81 10.10 -10.74
C GLU A 126 25.91 11.26 -9.74
N TYR A 127 24.81 11.98 -9.53
CA TYR A 127 24.74 13.06 -8.54
C TYR A 127 25.00 12.55 -7.13
N ILE A 128 24.36 11.44 -6.71
CA ILE A 128 24.59 10.84 -5.38
C ILE A 128 26.05 10.43 -5.22
N MET A 129 26.66 9.82 -6.24
CA MET A 129 28.07 9.42 -6.20
C MET A 129 28.98 10.63 -6.03
N ALA A 130 28.80 11.68 -6.81
CA ALA A 130 29.58 12.92 -6.70
C ALA A 130 29.37 13.62 -5.35
N ALA A 131 28.16 13.61 -4.81
CA ALA A 131 27.87 14.15 -3.47
C ALA A 131 28.55 13.34 -2.38
N LYS A 132 28.52 12.01 -2.47
CA LYS A 132 29.21 11.09 -1.56
C LYS A 132 30.73 11.31 -1.58
N ASP A 133 31.33 11.46 -2.76
CA ASP A 133 32.76 11.73 -2.89
C ASP A 133 33.16 13.06 -2.27
N LYS A 134 32.32 14.10 -2.41
CA LYS A 134 32.53 15.39 -1.74
C LYS A 134 32.47 15.25 -0.21
N LEU A 135 31.49 14.54 0.32
CA LEU A 135 31.37 14.29 1.76
C LEU A 135 32.60 13.55 2.31
N ASN A 136 33.06 12.51 1.61
CA ASN A 136 34.25 11.76 2.02
C ASN A 136 35.52 12.62 2.02
N LYS A 137 35.66 13.56 1.07
CA LYS A 137 36.78 14.50 1.02
C LYS A 137 36.74 15.58 2.10
N MET A 138 35.57 15.89 2.66
CA MET A 138 35.42 16.84 3.78
C MET A 138 35.64 16.20 5.15
N ASN A 139 35.63 14.86 5.22
CA ASN A 139 35.86 14.08 6.44
C ASN A 139 37.33 13.61 6.58
N VAL A 140 38.22 14.15 5.75
CA VAL A 140 39.69 14.02 5.82
C VAL A 140 40.25 15.40 6.09
#